data_AF-A0A960K581-F1
#
_entry.id   AF-A0A960K581-F1
#
_cell.length_a   1.000
_cell.length_b   1.000
_cell.length_c   1.000
_cell.angle_alpha   90.00
_cell.angle_beta   90.00
_cell.angle_gamma   90.00
#
_symmetry.space_group_name_H-M   'P 1'
#
loop_
_entity.id
_entity.type
_entity.pdbx_description
1 polymer ?
#
loop_
_entity_poly.entity_id
_entity_poly.type
_entity_poly.pdbx_seq_one_letter_code
_entity_poly.pdbx_strand_id
1 'polypeptide(L)'
;MFSIGSKAAAGKFLGVLAVSLLMGLPAEAGTRIVSANPHAPGLPSGSTPPMSGIASLSGIHVNAYHVSNQDEVGYVLGYNAYGKPKILSDDAGNVSVASAKSWITQACNAGEHYEHYDAALSTKARSGTAILSKDDFPAASTQVLKHIKNSSCVSDLAANGTLTVSGRDFYWNGQKVNLVGHSWMGALAGLNFNINGYLSALEFYRVNLTRVWVVEQWTGLAIDGPNAPDLSNVVLPFPGIINFNGSNDTLNLNVVNPAFITRLKQFVQTAAQKGIVVQLTLFDRHGLRNFSDYGRWGGSPYNINNNQNSFFT
;
A
#
# COMPACT_ATOMS: atom_id res chain seq x y z
N MET A 1 -15.74 57.46 12.17
CA MET A 1 -16.76 56.57 11.57
C MET A 1 -16.06 55.34 11.02
N PHE A 2 -16.45 54.19 11.55
CA PHE A 2 -16.20 52.79 11.17
C PHE A 2 -14.77 52.23 10.98
N SER A 3 -14.46 51.33 11.93
CA SER A 3 -13.49 50.23 11.92
C SER A 3 -13.82 49.20 10.84
N ILE A 4 -12.80 48.63 10.20
CA ILE A 4 -12.89 47.33 9.52
C ILE A 4 -11.88 46.39 10.18
N GLY A 5 -12.39 45.56 11.10
CA GLY A 5 -11.76 44.30 11.42
C GLY A 5 -12.42 43.22 10.58
N SER A 6 -11.62 42.38 9.93
CA SER A 6 -12.08 41.05 9.50
C SER A 6 -11.07 40.02 9.99
N LYS A 7 -11.44 39.35 11.07
CA LYS A 7 -10.87 38.06 11.48
C LYS A 7 -11.08 37.08 10.33
N ALA A 8 -10.00 36.50 9.80
CA ALA A 8 -10.10 35.29 9.01
C ALA A 8 -10.59 34.17 9.93
N ALA A 9 -11.82 33.74 9.74
CA ALA A 9 -12.36 32.58 10.44
C ALA A 9 -11.63 31.33 9.93
N ALA A 10 -10.98 30.61 10.85
CA ALA A 10 -10.53 29.25 10.62
C ALA A 10 -11.75 28.36 10.39
N GLY A 11 -12.14 28.20 9.12
CA GLY A 11 -13.19 27.29 8.70
C GLY A 11 -12.75 25.86 8.97
N LYS A 12 -13.28 25.25 10.04
CA LYS A 12 -13.31 23.79 10.19
C LYS A 12 -14.19 23.23 9.09
N PHE A 13 -13.58 22.75 8.01
CA PHE A 13 -14.30 22.01 6.98
C PHE A 13 -14.48 20.56 7.43
N LEU A 14 -15.75 20.19 7.61
CA LEU A 14 -16.18 18.81 7.82
C LEU A 14 -16.20 18.13 6.45
N GLY A 15 -15.13 17.40 6.12
CA GLY A 15 -15.07 16.58 4.91
C GLY A 15 -15.89 15.31 5.09
N VAL A 16 -17.01 15.20 4.38
CA VAL A 16 -17.75 13.95 4.15
C VAL A 16 -17.12 13.28 2.93
N LEU A 17 -16.67 12.02 3.04
CA LEU A 17 -16.24 11.25 1.87
C LEU A 17 -16.75 9.81 1.89
N ALA A 18 -17.21 9.43 0.69
CA ALA A 18 -17.93 8.25 0.27
C ALA A 18 -17.31 6.92 0.73
N VAL A 19 -18.14 6.14 1.39
CA VAL A 19 -17.97 4.71 1.58
C VAL A 19 -18.72 4.03 0.44
N SER A 20 -18.03 3.24 -0.40
CA SER A 20 -18.73 2.17 -1.12
C SER A 20 -19.11 1.11 -0.09
N LEU A 21 -20.23 1.36 0.56
CA LEU A 21 -20.87 0.45 1.46
C LEU A 21 -21.69 -0.49 0.58
N LEU A 22 -21.08 -1.58 0.12
CA LEU A 22 -21.83 -2.72 -0.41
C LEU A 22 -22.49 -3.42 0.79
N MET A 23 -23.53 -2.79 1.35
CA MET A 23 -24.52 -3.48 2.15
C MET A 23 -25.49 -4.17 1.21
N GLY A 24 -25.48 -5.49 1.25
CA GLY A 24 -26.52 -6.33 0.68
C GLY A 24 -26.00 -7.28 -0.38
N LEU A 25 -26.04 -8.57 -0.03
CA LEU A 25 -26.07 -9.79 -0.86
C LEU A 25 -24.85 -10.72 -0.72
N PRO A 26 -25.09 -12.05 -0.72
CA PRO A 26 -24.06 -13.06 -0.56
C PRO A 26 -23.23 -13.12 -1.85
N ALA A 27 -22.02 -12.58 -1.79
CA ALA A 27 -21.02 -12.80 -2.83
C ALA A 27 -20.41 -14.19 -2.64
N GLU A 28 -20.37 -14.97 -3.73
CA GLU A 28 -19.50 -16.13 -3.86
C GLU A 28 -18.09 -15.79 -3.35
N ALA A 29 -17.41 -16.77 -2.73
CA ALA A 29 -16.12 -16.62 -2.03
C ALA A 29 -15.11 -15.74 -2.82
N GLY A 30 -15.14 -14.43 -2.55
CA GLY A 30 -14.38 -13.42 -3.27
C GLY A 30 -13.20 -12.94 -2.45
N THR A 31 -12.11 -12.59 -3.13
CA THR A 31 -10.88 -12.14 -2.49
C THR A 31 -10.94 -10.67 -2.09
N ARG A 32 -10.31 -10.25 -0.98
CA ARG A 32 -10.40 -8.86 -0.47
C ARG A 32 -9.06 -8.13 -0.45
N ILE A 33 -9.08 -6.86 -0.82
CA ILE A 33 -8.00 -5.87 -0.77
C ILE A 33 -8.33 -4.82 0.29
N VAL A 34 -7.33 -4.36 1.03
CA VAL A 34 -7.43 -3.14 1.84
C VAL A 34 -6.81 -1.97 1.09
N SER A 35 -7.56 -0.89 0.82
CA SER A 35 -7.06 0.34 0.20
C SER A 35 -6.94 1.45 1.24
N ALA A 36 -5.93 2.32 1.11
CA ALA A 36 -5.86 3.56 1.86
C ALA A 36 -6.22 4.72 0.93
N ASN A 37 -7.17 5.57 1.34
CA ASN A 37 -7.50 6.79 0.60
C ASN A 37 -6.91 8.00 1.33
N PRO A 38 -5.86 8.65 0.80
CA PRO A 38 -5.43 9.92 1.34
C PRO A 38 -6.30 11.04 0.78
N HIS A 39 -6.90 11.82 1.67
CA HIS A 39 -7.20 13.21 1.33
C HIS A 39 -5.88 13.98 1.33
N ALA A 40 -5.35 14.28 0.14
CA ALA A 40 -4.36 15.34 0.04
C ALA A 40 -5.05 16.68 0.37
N PRO A 41 -4.45 17.54 1.20
CA PRO A 41 -4.96 18.90 1.40
C PRO A 41 -5.09 19.61 0.04
N GLY A 42 -6.28 20.09 -0.30
CA GLY A 42 -6.53 20.82 -1.56
C GLY A 42 -7.30 20.08 -2.65
N LEU A 43 -7.65 18.79 -2.45
CA LEU A 43 -8.47 18.07 -3.43
C LEU A 43 -9.93 18.58 -3.46
N PRO A 44 -10.49 18.94 -4.63
CA PRO A 44 -11.90 19.30 -4.75
C PRO A 44 -12.80 18.18 -4.23
N SER A 45 -13.81 18.52 -3.44
CA SER A 45 -14.85 17.58 -3.04
C SER A 45 -15.61 17.09 -4.28
N GLY A 46 -15.43 15.82 -4.66
CA GLY A 46 -16.19 15.19 -5.76
C GLY A 46 -15.36 14.59 -6.88
N SER A 47 -14.02 14.68 -6.86
CA SER A 47 -13.20 13.91 -7.79
C SER A 47 -13.24 12.42 -7.38
N THR A 48 -13.88 11.58 -8.21
CA THR A 48 -13.70 10.14 -8.11
C THR A 48 -12.24 9.82 -8.39
N PRO A 49 -11.52 9.13 -7.49
CA PRO A 49 -10.15 8.76 -7.75
C PRO A 49 -10.06 7.95 -9.06
N PRO A 50 -9.04 8.17 -9.89
CA PRO A 50 -8.83 7.46 -11.17
C PRO A 50 -8.74 5.92 -11.05
N MET A 51 -8.69 5.39 -9.82
CA MET A 51 -8.60 3.96 -9.52
C MET A 51 -9.96 3.30 -9.23
N SER A 52 -11.08 3.99 -9.51
CA SER A 52 -12.43 3.40 -9.42
C SER A 52 -12.56 2.10 -10.23
N GLY A 53 -11.85 2.01 -11.37
CA GLY A 53 -11.77 0.80 -12.18
C GLY A 53 -11.19 -0.41 -11.43
N ILE A 54 -10.17 -0.21 -10.59
CA ILE A 54 -9.60 -1.27 -9.74
C ILE A 54 -10.59 -1.69 -8.66
N ALA A 55 -11.27 -0.73 -8.05
CA ALA A 55 -12.29 -1.00 -7.04
C ALA A 55 -13.52 -1.73 -7.59
N SER A 56 -13.78 -1.64 -8.90
CA SER A 56 -14.87 -2.34 -9.59
C SER A 56 -14.50 -3.74 -10.12
N LEU A 57 -13.27 -4.21 -9.91
CA LEU A 57 -12.85 -5.53 -10.41
C LEU A 57 -13.59 -6.65 -9.68
N SER A 58 -14.28 -7.49 -10.45
CA SER A 58 -14.90 -8.71 -9.93
C SER A 58 -13.86 -9.61 -9.25
N GLY A 59 -14.25 -10.20 -8.10
CA GLY A 59 -13.39 -11.04 -7.28
C GLY A 59 -12.43 -10.28 -6.35
N ILE A 60 -12.49 -8.94 -6.34
CA ILE A 60 -11.73 -8.07 -5.44
C ILE A 60 -12.71 -7.22 -4.62
N HIS A 61 -12.74 -7.41 -3.31
CA HIS A 61 -13.46 -6.53 -2.39
C HIS A 61 -12.50 -5.51 -1.79
N VAL A 62 -12.69 -4.23 -2.09
CA VAL A 62 -11.86 -3.16 -1.52
C VAL A 62 -12.44 -2.64 -0.21
N ASN A 63 -11.71 -2.79 0.89
CA ASN A 63 -11.97 -2.13 2.16
C ASN A 63 -11.10 -0.87 2.26
N ALA A 64 -11.68 0.32 2.18
CA ALA A 64 -10.93 1.57 2.26
C ALA A 64 -10.77 2.06 3.72
N TYR A 65 -9.55 2.39 4.16
CA TYR A 65 -9.30 3.05 5.44
C TYR A 65 -8.60 4.40 5.26
N HIS A 66 -8.82 5.30 6.22
CA HIS A 66 -8.33 6.67 6.22
C HIS A 66 -7.13 6.79 7.17
N VAL A 67 -6.04 7.40 6.70
CA VAL A 67 -4.85 7.69 7.49
C VAL A 67 -4.95 9.13 8.01
N SER A 68 -5.06 9.32 9.33
CA SER A 68 -5.12 10.68 9.89
C SER A 68 -3.73 11.30 10.00
N ASN A 69 -3.63 12.59 9.68
CA ASN A 69 -2.52 13.46 10.00
C ASN A 69 -2.30 13.51 11.52
N GLN A 70 -1.23 12.89 12.02
CA GLN A 70 -0.50 13.47 13.15
C GLN A 70 1.00 13.46 12.84
N ASP A 71 1.63 14.53 13.31
CA ASP A 71 3.01 14.91 13.07
C ASP A 71 3.95 14.33 14.14
N GLU A 72 5.24 14.33 13.78
CA GLU A 72 6.44 14.19 14.61
C GLU A 72 7.07 12.80 14.87
N VAL A 73 8.18 12.60 14.13
CA VAL A 73 9.50 12.08 14.53
C VAL A 73 9.55 10.85 15.46
N GLY A 74 9.70 9.68 14.83
CA GLY A 74 9.92 8.37 15.47
C GLY A 74 8.91 7.35 14.97
N TYR A 75 9.07 6.90 13.71
CA TYR A 75 8.00 6.25 12.92
C TYR A 75 7.40 5.00 13.59
N VAL A 76 6.29 5.23 14.28
CA VAL A 76 5.26 4.28 14.70
C VAL A 76 3.97 4.90 14.17
N LEU A 77 3.53 4.53 12.97
CA LEU A 77 2.30 5.08 12.38
C LEU A 77 1.08 4.64 13.21
N GLY A 78 0.75 5.40 14.26
CA GLY A 78 -0.43 5.17 15.07
C GLY A 78 -1.70 5.70 14.40
N TYR A 79 -2.47 4.84 13.75
CA TYR A 79 -3.77 5.18 13.15
C TYR A 79 -4.87 5.35 14.22
N ASN A 80 -4.83 6.42 15.04
CA ASN A 80 -5.71 6.54 16.23
C ASN A 80 -7.01 7.35 16.02
N ALA A 81 -7.05 8.37 15.15
CA ALA A 81 -8.02 9.48 15.32
C ALA A 81 -9.54 9.15 15.26
N TYR A 82 -9.95 7.91 14.98
CA TYR A 82 -11.36 7.54 14.78
C TYR A 82 -11.76 6.20 15.42
N GLY A 83 -11.04 5.70 16.42
CA GLY A 83 -11.33 4.40 17.03
C GLY A 83 -11.15 3.23 16.05
N LYS A 84 -10.22 3.38 15.09
CA LYS A 84 -9.90 2.40 14.04
C LYS A 84 -8.77 1.46 14.48
N PRO A 85 -8.59 0.31 13.79
CA PRO A 85 -7.43 -0.55 13.99
C PRO A 85 -6.13 0.19 13.75
N LYS A 86 -5.11 -0.11 14.56
CA LYS A 86 -3.79 0.51 14.49
C LYS A 86 -2.78 -0.49 13.92
N ILE A 87 -2.15 -0.14 12.81
CA ILE A 87 -1.04 -0.88 12.19
C ILE A 87 0.26 -0.12 12.43
N LEU A 88 1.17 -0.68 13.21
CA LEU A 88 2.53 -0.19 13.33
C LEU A 88 3.30 -0.57 12.07
N SER A 89 3.90 0.41 11.40
CA SER A 89 4.71 0.15 10.21
C SER A 89 6.08 0.79 10.37
N ASP A 90 7.11 0.06 9.95
CA ASP A 90 8.51 0.46 10.05
C ASP A 90 9.10 1.05 8.76
N ASP A 91 8.23 1.70 7.97
CA ASP A 91 8.47 2.36 6.68
C ASP A 91 9.71 3.26 6.53
N ALA A 92 10.45 3.52 7.61
CA ALA A 92 11.67 4.31 7.64
C ALA A 92 12.89 3.65 6.95
N GLY A 93 12.74 2.45 6.36
CA GLY A 93 13.71 1.85 5.42
C GLY A 93 15.05 1.39 6.01
N ASN A 94 15.34 1.71 7.28
CA ASN A 94 16.59 1.36 7.97
C ASN A 94 16.34 0.92 9.42
N VAL A 95 15.22 0.23 9.66
CA VAL A 95 14.91 -0.26 11.01
C VAL A 95 15.79 -1.46 11.30
N SER A 96 16.53 -1.39 12.42
CA SER A 96 17.39 -2.49 12.84
C SER A 96 16.55 -3.73 13.14
N VAL A 97 17.12 -4.92 12.98
CA VAL A 97 16.44 -6.18 13.35
C VAL A 97 15.97 -6.15 14.81
N ALA A 98 16.75 -5.53 15.72
CA ALA A 98 16.38 -5.41 17.12
C ALA A 98 15.14 -4.52 17.31
N SER A 99 15.09 -3.38 16.61
CA SER A 99 13.96 -2.46 16.63
C SER A 99 12.70 -3.11 16.07
N ALA A 100 12.78 -3.79 14.92
CA ALA A 100 11.66 -4.49 14.33
C ALA A 100 11.09 -5.57 15.27
N LYS A 101 11.96 -6.36 15.92
CA LYS A 101 11.54 -7.36 16.93
C LYS A 101 10.84 -6.71 18.13
N SER A 102 11.38 -5.59 18.62
CA SER A 102 10.78 -4.85 19.73
C SER A 102 9.38 -4.34 19.36
N TRP A 103 9.21 -3.81 18.15
CA TRP A 103 7.92 -3.29 17.68
C TRP A 103 6.90 -4.37 17.40
N ILE A 104 7.31 -5.53 16.85
CA ILE A 104 6.44 -6.71 16.74
C ILE A 104 5.95 -7.13 18.13
N THR A 105 6.84 -7.22 19.11
CA THR A 105 6.49 -7.59 20.49
C THR A 105 5.53 -6.56 21.11
N GLN A 106 5.79 -5.26 20.90
CA GLN A 106 4.92 -4.19 21.37
C GLN A 106 3.53 -4.27 20.74
N ALA A 107 3.45 -4.45 19.42
CA ALA A 107 2.19 -4.61 18.70
C ALA A 107 1.42 -5.81 19.23
N CYS A 108 2.08 -6.96 19.35
CA CYS A 108 1.51 -8.18 19.91
C CYS A 108 0.91 -7.95 21.30
N ASN A 109 1.65 -7.32 22.21
CA ASN A 109 1.20 -7.10 23.59
C ASN A 109 0.04 -6.10 23.67
N ALA A 110 -0.04 -5.15 22.74
CA ALA A 110 -1.09 -4.15 22.68
C ALA A 110 -2.34 -4.63 21.92
N GLY A 111 -2.31 -5.83 21.31
CA GLY A 111 -3.34 -6.27 20.36
C GLY A 111 -3.40 -5.37 19.12
N GLU A 112 -2.27 -4.74 18.77
CA GLU A 112 -2.11 -3.92 17.59
C GLU A 112 -1.52 -4.76 16.44
N HIS A 113 -1.57 -4.20 15.24
CA HIS A 113 -1.06 -4.83 14.02
C HIS A 113 0.34 -4.32 13.72
N TYR A 114 1.12 -5.10 12.98
CA TYR A 114 2.49 -4.72 12.62
C TYR A 114 2.75 -4.98 11.14
N GLU A 115 3.64 -4.21 10.54
CA GLU A 115 4.10 -4.38 9.18
C GLU A 115 5.59 -4.04 9.06
N HIS A 116 6.37 -4.99 8.52
CA HIS A 116 7.78 -4.79 8.18
C HIS A 116 7.95 -4.42 6.69
N TYR A 117 8.50 -3.25 6.38
CA TYR A 117 8.93 -2.84 5.05
C TYR A 117 10.38 -3.23 4.78
N ASP A 118 10.59 -3.92 3.66
CA ASP A 118 11.89 -4.40 3.22
C ASP A 118 12.47 -3.59 2.06
N ALA A 119 13.29 -2.61 2.41
CA ALA A 119 14.00 -1.79 1.43
C ALA A 119 15.02 -2.59 0.59
N ALA A 120 15.60 -3.66 1.14
CA ALA A 120 16.60 -4.46 0.45
C ALA A 120 15.96 -5.32 -0.66
N LEU A 121 14.76 -5.86 -0.43
CA LEU A 121 13.97 -6.49 -1.50
C LEU A 121 13.60 -5.50 -2.60
N SER A 122 13.24 -4.27 -2.23
CA SER A 122 12.94 -3.21 -3.20
C SER A 122 14.17 -2.88 -4.06
N THR A 123 15.38 -2.93 -3.49
CA THR A 123 16.64 -2.81 -4.25
C THR A 123 16.88 -4.00 -5.18
N LYS A 124 16.69 -5.25 -4.71
CA LYS A 124 16.81 -6.45 -5.55
C LYS A 124 15.83 -6.46 -6.73
N ALA A 125 14.61 -5.97 -6.51
CA ALA A 125 13.59 -5.83 -7.55
C ALA A 125 14.10 -4.96 -8.70
N ARG A 126 14.68 -3.81 -8.35
CA ARG A 126 15.21 -2.82 -9.30
C ARG A 126 16.38 -3.37 -10.11
N SER A 127 17.21 -4.23 -9.52
CA SER A 127 18.29 -4.91 -10.24
C SER A 127 17.82 -6.10 -11.09
N GLY A 128 16.51 -6.33 -11.25
CA GLY A 128 15.99 -7.45 -12.02
C GLY A 128 16.22 -8.82 -11.35
N THR A 129 16.53 -8.85 -10.06
CA THR A 129 16.74 -10.10 -9.33
C THR A 129 15.41 -10.61 -8.77
N ALA A 130 14.97 -11.78 -9.23
CA ALA A 130 13.75 -12.42 -8.76
C ALA A 130 13.92 -12.97 -7.33
N ILE A 131 12.85 -12.89 -6.53
CA ILE A 131 12.71 -13.63 -5.28
C ILE A 131 11.94 -14.90 -5.61
N LEU A 132 12.65 -16.02 -5.67
CA LEU A 132 12.10 -17.31 -6.10
C LEU A 132 11.62 -18.13 -4.91
N SER A 133 12.19 -17.88 -3.73
CA SER A 133 11.95 -18.66 -2.52
C SER A 133 12.23 -17.86 -1.24
N LYS A 134 11.97 -18.49 -0.09
CA LYS A 134 12.34 -17.98 1.23
C LYS A 134 13.84 -17.71 1.39
N ASP A 135 14.70 -18.39 0.61
CA ASP A 135 16.15 -18.29 0.75
C ASP A 135 16.72 -17.06 0.02
N ASP A 136 15.90 -16.38 -0.79
CA ASP A 136 16.28 -15.15 -1.47
C ASP A 136 16.06 -13.89 -0.62
N PHE A 137 15.42 -14.02 0.55
CA PHE A 137 15.22 -12.91 1.46
C PHE A 137 16.56 -12.46 2.06
N PRO A 138 16.80 -11.13 2.19
CA PRO A 138 17.97 -10.63 2.89
C PRO A 138 18.09 -11.22 4.30
N ALA A 139 19.31 -11.38 4.80
CA ALA A 139 19.54 -11.99 6.11
C ALA A 139 18.85 -11.23 7.25
N ALA A 140 18.82 -9.90 7.19
CA ALA A 140 18.12 -9.05 8.16
C ALA A 140 16.60 -9.34 8.15
N SER A 141 15.98 -9.34 6.96
CA SER A 141 14.57 -9.65 6.76
C SER A 141 14.22 -11.05 7.23
N THR A 142 15.07 -12.03 6.94
CA THR A 142 14.93 -13.41 7.42
C THR A 142 14.89 -13.48 8.95
N GLN A 143 15.68 -12.66 9.65
CA GLN A 143 15.65 -12.61 11.12
C GLN A 143 14.35 -12.00 11.66
N VAL A 144 13.81 -10.98 10.98
CA VAL A 144 12.51 -10.40 11.34
C VAL A 144 11.39 -11.41 11.10
N LEU A 145 11.37 -12.06 9.93
CA LEU A 145 10.39 -13.10 9.58
C LEU A 145 10.44 -14.30 10.54
N LYS A 146 11.63 -14.74 10.96
CA LYS A 146 11.76 -15.77 12.00
C LYS A 146 11.18 -15.32 13.34
N HIS A 147 11.27 -14.04 13.68
CA HIS A 147 10.65 -13.52 14.90
C HIS A 147 9.11 -13.47 14.78
N ILE A 148 8.58 -13.03 13.64
CA ILE A 148 7.14 -13.08 13.34
C ILE A 148 6.62 -14.52 13.52
N LYS A 149 7.28 -15.51 12.88
CA LYS A 149 6.91 -16.93 12.97
C LYS A 149 6.76 -17.44 14.40
N ASN A 150 7.64 -16.98 15.29
CA ASN A 150 7.69 -17.40 16.70
C ASN A 150 6.85 -16.51 17.63
N SER A 151 6.22 -15.46 17.11
CA SER A 151 5.39 -14.54 17.91
C SER A 151 4.02 -15.16 18.15
N SER A 152 3.54 -15.11 19.40
CA SER A 152 2.26 -15.71 19.80
C SER A 152 1.04 -14.96 19.26
N CYS A 153 1.19 -13.69 18.86
CA CYS A 153 0.07 -12.87 18.44
C CYS A 153 -0.34 -13.09 16.98
N VAL A 154 0.46 -13.82 16.20
CA VAL A 154 0.21 -14.05 14.77
C VAL A 154 -0.83 -15.15 14.60
N SER A 155 -1.98 -14.78 14.05
CA SER A 155 -3.07 -15.71 13.75
C SER A 155 -2.82 -16.41 12.42
N ASP A 156 -2.90 -17.75 12.41
CA ASP A 156 -2.99 -18.48 11.14
C ASP A 156 -4.40 -18.27 10.58
N LEU A 157 -4.48 -17.66 9.40
CA LEU A 157 -5.75 -17.37 8.76
C LEU A 157 -6.13 -18.52 7.84
N ALA A 158 -7.38 -18.98 7.91
CA ALA A 158 -7.91 -19.91 6.93
C ALA A 158 -7.89 -19.29 5.52
N ALA A 159 -7.63 -20.11 4.50
CA ALA A 159 -7.67 -19.68 3.11
C ALA A 159 -9.05 -19.11 2.73
N ASN A 160 -9.05 -18.15 1.80
CA ASN A 160 -10.26 -17.55 1.20
C ASN A 160 -11.27 -16.97 2.21
N GLY A 161 -10.78 -16.49 3.35
CA GLY A 161 -11.63 -15.84 4.35
C GLY A 161 -11.95 -14.38 4.04
N THR A 162 -12.79 -13.80 4.89
CA THR A 162 -13.24 -12.41 4.80
C THR A 162 -12.73 -11.62 5.99
N LEU A 163 -12.00 -10.55 5.69
CA LEU A 163 -11.59 -9.54 6.67
C LEU A 163 -12.71 -8.50 6.87
N THR A 164 -13.11 -8.31 8.11
CA THR A 164 -14.04 -7.27 8.58
C THR A 164 -13.42 -6.47 9.72
N VAL A 165 -14.03 -5.34 10.05
CA VAL A 165 -13.62 -4.45 11.15
C VAL A 165 -14.81 -4.20 12.06
N SER A 166 -14.59 -4.26 13.37
CA SER A 166 -15.52 -3.76 14.37
C SER A 166 -14.75 -2.99 15.44
N GLY A 167 -15.07 -1.70 15.59
CA GLY A 167 -14.29 -0.80 16.42
C GLY A 167 -12.81 -0.78 16.02
N ARG A 168 -11.95 -1.16 16.98
CA ARG A 168 -10.49 -1.17 16.82
C ARG A 168 -9.92 -2.50 16.34
N ASP A 169 -10.77 -3.51 16.14
CA ASP A 169 -10.33 -4.87 15.92
C ASP A 169 -10.62 -5.35 14.49
N PHE A 170 -9.70 -6.15 13.96
CA PHE A 170 -9.91 -6.91 12.74
C PHE A 170 -10.50 -8.29 13.06
N TYR A 171 -11.38 -8.76 12.18
CA TYR A 171 -11.96 -10.08 12.26
C TYR A 171 -11.82 -10.82 10.94
N TRP A 172 -11.29 -12.04 10.98
CA TRP A 172 -11.24 -12.98 9.86
C TRP A 172 -12.31 -14.05 10.04
N ASN A 173 -13.29 -14.11 9.14
CA ASN A 173 -14.44 -15.03 9.27
C ASN A 173 -15.12 -14.96 10.64
N GLY A 174 -15.24 -13.75 11.20
CA GLY A 174 -15.86 -13.50 12.51
C GLY A 174 -14.95 -13.76 13.72
N GLN A 175 -13.73 -14.27 13.54
CA GLN A 175 -12.76 -14.43 14.62
C GLN A 175 -11.83 -13.23 14.69
N LYS A 176 -11.61 -12.67 15.89
CA LYS A 176 -10.66 -11.57 16.08
C LYS A 176 -9.24 -12.02 15.69
N VAL A 177 -8.52 -11.19 14.93
CA VAL A 177 -7.17 -11.49 14.43
C VAL A 177 -6.22 -10.32 14.62
N ASN A 178 -4.93 -10.62 14.79
CA ASN A 178 -3.88 -9.62 14.64
C ASN A 178 -3.20 -9.81 13.29
N LEU A 179 -3.15 -8.74 12.51
CA LEU A 179 -2.39 -8.70 11.27
C LEU A 179 -0.93 -8.37 11.56
N VAL A 180 -0.03 -9.25 11.13
CA VAL A 180 1.42 -9.06 11.21
C VAL A 180 2.00 -9.34 9.84
N GLY A 181 2.58 -8.29 9.26
CA GLY A 181 2.83 -8.21 7.84
C GLY A 181 4.27 -8.01 7.45
N HIS A 182 4.52 -8.28 6.17
CA HIS A 182 5.75 -7.96 5.46
C HIS A 182 5.38 -7.25 4.16
N SER A 183 6.09 -6.21 3.79
CA SER A 183 5.79 -5.44 2.60
C SER A 183 6.96 -5.26 1.68
N TRP A 184 6.60 -5.15 0.42
CA TRP A 184 7.55 -4.98 -0.65
C TRP A 184 6.99 -4.00 -1.67
N MET A 185 7.67 -2.86 -1.77
CA MET A 185 7.43 -1.94 -2.86
C MET A 185 7.95 -2.57 -4.17
N GLY A 186 7.04 -2.80 -5.11
CA GLY A 186 7.39 -3.25 -6.45
C GLY A 186 7.04 -4.69 -6.81
N ALA A 187 6.52 -5.48 -5.88
CA ALA A 187 6.05 -6.84 -6.13
C ALA A 187 5.14 -6.96 -7.36
N LEU A 188 4.25 -5.99 -7.60
CA LEU A 188 3.30 -6.07 -8.72
C LEU A 188 3.88 -5.65 -10.07
N ALA A 189 4.93 -4.84 -10.12
CA ALA A 189 5.40 -4.27 -11.38
C ALA A 189 6.46 -5.12 -12.08
N GLY A 190 7.42 -5.70 -11.35
CA GLY A 190 8.49 -6.49 -11.98
C GLY A 190 7.93 -7.76 -12.60
N LEU A 191 8.14 -7.99 -13.91
CA LEU A 191 7.63 -9.18 -14.61
C LEU A 191 8.33 -10.47 -14.15
N ASN A 192 9.59 -10.36 -13.76
CA ASN A 192 10.39 -11.42 -13.15
C ASN A 192 10.00 -11.76 -11.69
N PHE A 193 9.12 -10.98 -11.04
CA PHE A 193 8.73 -11.29 -9.67
C PHE A 193 7.90 -12.59 -9.60
N ASN A 194 8.35 -13.53 -8.77
CA ASN A 194 7.65 -14.79 -8.56
C ASN A 194 6.67 -14.66 -7.38
N ILE A 195 5.42 -14.36 -7.72
CA ILE A 195 4.29 -14.22 -6.79
C ILE A 195 4.20 -15.43 -5.85
N ASN A 196 4.25 -16.65 -6.41
CA ASN A 196 4.11 -17.88 -5.64
C ASN A 196 5.28 -18.09 -4.67
N GLY A 197 6.51 -17.85 -5.13
CA GLY A 197 7.72 -17.96 -4.30
C GLY A 197 7.69 -17.02 -3.10
N TYR A 198 7.36 -15.74 -3.35
CA TYR A 198 7.23 -14.73 -2.31
C TYR A 198 6.12 -15.07 -1.29
N LEU A 199 4.90 -15.34 -1.76
CA LEU A 199 3.78 -15.60 -0.86
C LEU A 199 3.93 -16.93 -0.11
N SER A 200 4.58 -17.94 -0.71
CA SER A 200 4.92 -19.20 0.01
C SER A 200 5.98 -18.97 1.07
N ALA A 201 6.93 -18.05 0.85
CA ALA A 201 7.87 -17.65 1.89
C ALA A 201 7.18 -16.95 3.05
N LEU A 202 6.26 -16.01 2.77
CA LEU A 202 5.46 -15.34 3.79
C LEU A 202 4.64 -16.34 4.61
N GLU A 203 3.93 -17.24 3.96
CA GLU A 203 3.17 -18.33 4.59
C GLU A 203 4.07 -19.22 5.47
N PHE A 204 5.26 -19.60 5.00
CA PHE A 204 6.22 -20.38 5.78
C PHE A 204 6.64 -19.70 7.09
N TYR A 205 6.69 -18.36 7.08
CA TYR A 205 6.99 -17.53 8.26
C TYR A 205 5.73 -17.08 9.02
N ARG A 206 4.56 -17.61 8.67
CA ARG A 206 3.24 -17.29 9.25
C ARG A 206 2.85 -15.82 9.10
N VAL A 207 3.44 -15.10 8.16
CA VAL A 207 3.04 -13.72 7.85
C VAL A 207 1.63 -13.75 7.25
N ASN A 208 0.70 -12.97 7.81
CA ASN A 208 -0.71 -12.98 7.41
C ASN A 208 -1.20 -11.64 6.81
N LEU A 209 -0.28 -10.70 6.59
CA LEU A 209 -0.51 -9.44 5.91
C LEU A 209 0.65 -9.16 4.95
N THR A 210 0.35 -8.63 3.77
CA THR A 210 1.36 -8.02 2.91
C THR A 210 0.86 -6.72 2.32
N ARG A 211 1.73 -5.71 2.28
CA ARG A 211 1.45 -4.44 1.62
C ARG A 211 2.23 -4.33 0.32
N VAL A 212 1.55 -3.91 -0.73
CA VAL A 212 2.09 -3.72 -2.08
C VAL A 212 1.65 -2.37 -2.64
N TRP A 213 2.53 -1.71 -3.39
CA TRP A 213 2.26 -0.41 -4.00
C TRP A 213 1.96 -0.59 -5.48
N VAL A 214 0.91 0.08 -5.95
CA VAL A 214 0.49 0.01 -7.37
C VAL A 214 1.33 0.91 -8.26
N VAL A 215 1.80 2.05 -7.72
CA VAL A 215 2.22 3.18 -8.56
C VAL A 215 3.62 3.71 -8.22
N GLU A 216 3.85 4.15 -6.98
CA GLU A 216 4.79 5.27 -6.75
C GLU A 216 6.28 4.97 -6.85
N GLN A 217 6.71 3.72 -6.71
CA GLN A 217 8.15 3.45 -6.83
C GLN A 217 8.65 3.46 -8.28
N TRP A 218 7.79 3.25 -9.27
CA TRP A 218 8.24 3.03 -10.64
C TRP A 218 8.07 4.24 -11.53
N THR A 219 7.07 5.07 -11.22
CA THR A 219 6.84 6.33 -11.92
C THR A 219 7.70 7.45 -11.33
N GLY A 220 7.98 7.40 -10.01
CA GLY A 220 8.78 8.39 -9.27
C GLY A 220 10.30 8.17 -9.28
N LEU A 221 10.78 6.98 -9.66
CA LEU A 221 12.21 6.71 -9.86
C LEU A 221 12.53 6.89 -11.34
N ALA A 222 12.75 8.15 -11.70
CA ALA A 222 13.15 8.61 -13.01
C ALA A 222 14.10 7.65 -13.73
N ILE A 223 13.74 7.40 -14.99
CA ILE A 223 14.32 6.45 -15.94
C ILE A 223 15.84 6.68 -16.15
N ASP A 224 16.39 7.79 -15.64
CA ASP A 224 17.77 8.21 -15.82
C ASP A 224 18.66 8.11 -14.55
N GLY A 225 18.12 7.59 -13.44
CA GLY A 225 18.91 7.34 -12.23
C GLY A 225 19.58 5.95 -12.26
N PRO A 226 20.69 5.73 -11.52
CA PRO A 226 21.33 4.40 -11.40
C PRO A 226 20.44 3.33 -10.77
N ASN A 227 19.23 3.70 -10.34
CA ASN A 227 18.22 2.83 -9.74
C ASN A 227 16.90 2.80 -10.56
N ALA A 228 16.92 3.30 -11.80
CA ALA A 228 15.78 3.23 -12.69
C ALA A 228 15.39 1.76 -12.93
N PRO A 229 14.09 1.42 -12.96
CA PRO A 229 13.67 0.10 -13.41
C PRO A 229 14.12 -0.17 -14.85
N ASP A 230 14.48 -1.42 -15.12
CA ASP A 230 14.48 -1.92 -16.49
C ASP A 230 13.03 -1.93 -17.02
N LEU A 231 12.70 -0.93 -17.84
CA LEU A 231 11.35 -0.77 -18.37
C LEU A 231 10.91 -1.93 -19.28
N SER A 232 11.85 -2.73 -19.80
CA SER A 232 11.52 -3.94 -20.57
C SER A 232 10.99 -5.07 -19.67
N ASN A 233 11.18 -4.95 -18.36
CA ASN A 233 10.84 -5.96 -17.36
C ASN A 233 9.83 -5.45 -16.32
N VAL A 234 9.05 -4.42 -16.63
CA VAL A 234 7.97 -3.91 -15.76
C VAL A 234 6.61 -3.90 -16.44
N VAL A 235 5.57 -4.03 -15.65
CA VAL A 235 4.18 -3.79 -16.02
C VAL A 235 3.61 -2.67 -15.16
N LEU A 236 3.13 -1.60 -15.80
CA LEU A 236 2.54 -0.44 -15.13
C LEU A 236 1.01 -0.53 -15.11
N PRO A 237 0.33 0.03 -14.09
CA PRO A 237 -1.13 0.01 -13.99
C PRO A 237 -1.83 0.80 -15.10
N PHE A 238 -1.17 1.82 -15.63
CA PHE A 238 -1.68 2.67 -16.71
C PHE A 238 -0.72 2.59 -17.90
N PRO A 239 -1.24 2.60 -19.15
CA PRO A 239 -0.40 2.63 -20.33
C PRO A 239 0.33 3.97 -20.46
N GLY A 240 1.53 3.91 -21.03
CA GLY A 240 2.45 5.04 -21.19
C GLY A 240 3.69 4.91 -20.33
N ILE A 241 4.62 5.87 -20.47
CA ILE A 241 5.89 5.93 -19.74
C ILE A 241 6.09 7.39 -19.36
N ILE A 242 6.36 7.67 -18.08
CA ILE A 242 6.73 9.02 -17.64
C ILE A 242 8.22 9.21 -17.90
N ASN A 243 8.55 10.02 -18.90
CA ASN A 243 9.94 10.36 -19.19
C ASN A 243 10.29 11.71 -18.57
N PHE A 244 11.29 11.72 -17.69
CA PHE A 244 11.76 12.95 -17.03
C PHE A 244 12.59 13.83 -17.95
N ASN A 245 13.02 13.33 -19.12
CA ASN A 245 13.77 14.09 -20.12
C ASN A 245 12.88 14.99 -21.01
N GLY A 246 11.64 15.26 -20.60
CA GLY A 246 10.76 16.21 -21.28
C GLY A 246 10.07 15.67 -22.55
N SER A 247 9.95 14.35 -22.73
CA SER A 247 8.95 13.85 -23.69
C SER A 247 7.56 13.99 -23.08
N ASN A 248 6.60 14.48 -23.88
CA ASN A 248 5.21 14.73 -23.47
C ASN A 248 4.40 13.43 -23.22
N ASP A 249 5.07 12.33 -22.91
CA ASP A 249 4.43 11.04 -22.69
C ASP A 249 3.82 11.02 -21.30
N THR A 250 2.54 11.38 -21.28
CA THR A 250 1.68 11.41 -20.11
C THR A 250 0.91 10.10 -20.02
N LEU A 251 0.55 9.70 -18.80
CA LEU A 251 -0.24 8.50 -18.54
C LEU A 251 -1.73 8.79 -18.73
N ASN A 252 -2.43 7.87 -19.39
CA ASN A 252 -3.88 7.89 -19.46
C ASN A 252 -4.47 7.09 -18.31
N LEU A 253 -4.89 7.77 -17.23
CA LEU A 253 -5.46 7.12 -16.05
C LEU A 253 -6.88 6.60 -16.28
N ASN A 254 -7.55 7.01 -17.36
CA ASN A 254 -8.84 6.42 -17.77
C ASN A 254 -8.69 5.02 -18.40
N VAL A 255 -7.46 4.59 -18.71
CA VAL A 255 -7.18 3.28 -19.30
C VAL A 255 -6.33 2.47 -18.34
N VAL A 256 -6.83 1.31 -17.94
CA VAL A 256 -6.09 0.39 -17.09
C VAL A 256 -5.38 -0.65 -17.96
N ASN A 257 -4.12 -0.96 -17.65
CA ASN A 257 -3.35 -1.99 -18.32
C ASN A 257 -3.86 -3.40 -17.94
N PRO A 258 -4.41 -4.18 -18.90
CA PRO A 258 -4.94 -5.52 -18.61
C PRO A 258 -3.90 -6.51 -18.06
N ALA A 259 -2.64 -6.38 -18.47
CA ALA A 259 -1.56 -7.23 -17.98
C ALA A 259 -1.28 -6.97 -16.50
N PHE A 260 -1.30 -5.70 -16.08
CA PHE A 260 -1.17 -5.33 -14.67
C PHE A 260 -2.33 -5.89 -13.84
N ILE A 261 -3.56 -5.77 -14.33
CA ILE A 261 -4.75 -6.26 -13.63
C ILE A 261 -4.73 -7.78 -13.47
N THR A 262 -4.35 -8.51 -14.52
CA THR A 262 -4.18 -9.97 -14.45
C THR A 262 -3.19 -10.34 -13.35
N ARG A 263 -2.07 -9.63 -13.28
CA ARG A 263 -1.03 -9.85 -12.27
C ARG A 263 -1.50 -9.50 -10.86
N LEU A 264 -2.22 -8.39 -10.68
CA LEU A 264 -2.83 -8.02 -9.41
C LEU A 264 -3.83 -9.07 -8.94
N LYS A 265 -4.70 -9.55 -9.84
CA LYS A 265 -5.65 -10.64 -9.54
C LYS A 265 -4.93 -11.90 -9.10
N GLN A 266 -3.89 -12.31 -9.83
CA GLN A 266 -3.07 -13.46 -9.48
C GLN A 266 -2.44 -13.29 -8.08
N PHE A 267 -1.83 -12.14 -7.79
CA PHE A 267 -1.24 -11.87 -6.49
C PHE A 267 -2.25 -12.02 -5.35
N VAL A 268 -3.40 -11.38 -5.52
CA VAL A 268 -4.47 -11.33 -4.52
C VAL A 268 -5.07 -12.73 -4.30
N GLN A 269 -5.34 -13.48 -5.37
CA GLN A 269 -5.84 -14.85 -5.29
C GLN A 269 -4.85 -15.81 -4.62
N THR A 270 -3.57 -15.76 -5.01
CA THR A 270 -2.52 -16.58 -4.38
C THR A 270 -2.38 -16.23 -2.89
N ALA A 271 -2.45 -14.95 -2.52
CA ALA A 271 -2.38 -14.53 -1.12
C ALA A 271 -3.56 -15.09 -0.31
N ALA A 272 -4.77 -15.03 -0.88
CA ALA A 272 -5.97 -15.54 -0.22
C ALA A 272 -5.95 -17.06 -0.02
N GLN A 273 -5.42 -17.81 -0.99
CA GLN A 273 -5.21 -19.26 -0.85
C GLN A 273 -4.27 -19.62 0.31
N LYS A 274 -3.42 -18.68 0.74
CA LYS A 274 -2.42 -18.83 1.80
C LYS A 274 -2.81 -18.15 3.11
N GLY A 275 -4.03 -17.61 3.22
CA GLY A 275 -4.45 -16.87 4.39
C GLY A 275 -3.68 -15.57 4.61
N ILE A 276 -3.30 -14.88 3.53
CA ILE A 276 -2.58 -13.61 3.59
C ILE A 276 -3.49 -12.48 3.12
N VAL A 277 -3.68 -11.47 3.97
CA VAL A 277 -4.37 -10.23 3.64
C VAL A 277 -3.47 -9.36 2.76
N VAL A 278 -4.02 -8.79 1.68
CA VAL A 278 -3.29 -7.84 0.83
C VAL A 278 -3.77 -6.41 1.10
N GLN A 279 -2.84 -5.56 1.53
CA GLN A 279 -3.00 -4.11 1.54
C GLN A 279 -2.45 -3.52 0.24
N LEU A 280 -3.32 -2.91 -0.55
CA LEU A 280 -2.97 -2.27 -1.81
C LEU A 280 -2.83 -0.76 -1.60
N THR A 281 -1.60 -0.27 -1.69
CA THR A 281 -1.29 1.15 -1.60
C THR A 281 -1.41 1.78 -2.98
N LEU A 282 -2.44 2.62 -3.13
CA LEU A 282 -2.67 3.39 -4.37
C LEU A 282 -1.90 4.72 -4.37
N PHE A 283 -1.61 5.23 -3.16
CA PHE A 283 -0.96 6.50 -2.87
C PHE A 283 -0.16 6.39 -1.55
N ASP A 284 1.00 7.00 -1.49
CA ASP A 284 1.94 7.07 -0.39
C ASP A 284 2.13 8.55 -0.03
N ARG A 285 1.91 8.85 1.24
CA ARG A 285 2.12 10.20 1.78
C ARG A 285 3.56 10.69 1.56
N HIS A 286 4.56 9.80 1.58
CA HIS A 286 5.94 10.20 1.27
C HIS A 286 6.08 10.66 -0.19
N GLY A 287 5.29 10.08 -1.09
CA GLY A 287 5.10 10.52 -2.46
C GLY A 287 4.66 11.98 -2.54
N LEU A 288 3.63 12.33 -1.76
CA LEU A 288 2.99 13.64 -1.78
C LEU A 288 3.78 14.75 -1.06
N ARG A 289 4.66 14.43 -0.10
CA ARG A 289 5.36 15.46 0.69
C ARG A 289 6.69 15.92 0.08
N ASN A 290 7.26 15.14 -0.84
CA ASN A 290 8.52 15.47 -1.47
C ASN A 290 8.27 16.12 -2.84
N PHE A 291 7.98 17.42 -2.82
CA PHE A 291 7.59 18.24 -3.97
C PHE A 291 8.75 18.72 -4.84
N SER A 292 10.00 18.32 -4.59
CA SER A 292 11.08 18.67 -5.52
C SER A 292 10.82 18.02 -6.89
N ASP A 293 11.33 18.60 -7.96
CA ASP A 293 11.22 18.06 -9.32
C ASP A 293 11.83 16.64 -9.44
N TYR A 294 12.75 16.31 -8.51
CA TYR A 294 13.38 15.00 -8.33
C TYR A 294 12.74 14.16 -7.22
N GLY A 295 11.66 14.66 -6.61
CA GLY A 295 10.89 13.99 -5.59
C GLY A 295 9.89 13.00 -6.18
N ARG A 296 9.38 12.10 -5.34
CA ARG A 296 8.39 11.08 -5.76
C ARG A 296 7.12 11.68 -6.37
N TRP A 297 6.77 12.93 -6.04
CA TRP A 297 5.64 13.62 -6.65
C TRP A 297 5.90 13.99 -8.12
N GLY A 298 7.12 14.42 -8.47
CA GLY A 298 7.47 14.79 -9.84
C GLY A 298 7.18 13.67 -10.85
N GLY A 299 7.40 12.42 -10.45
CA GLY A 299 7.05 11.24 -11.25
C GLY A 299 5.75 10.55 -10.87
N SER A 300 4.90 11.12 -10.02
CA SER A 300 3.61 10.48 -9.72
C SER A 300 2.72 10.51 -10.97
N PRO A 301 1.98 9.45 -11.33
CA PRO A 301 0.99 9.51 -12.42
C PRO A 301 -0.14 10.49 -12.11
N TYR A 302 -0.27 10.89 -10.86
CA TYR A 302 -1.25 11.83 -10.36
C TYR A 302 -0.76 13.27 -10.45
N ASN A 303 0.52 13.50 -10.75
CA ASN A 303 1.04 14.82 -11.05
C ASN A 303 0.40 15.34 -12.34
N ILE A 304 -0.02 16.60 -12.36
CA ILE A 304 -0.65 17.24 -13.52
C ILE A 304 0.21 17.17 -14.78
N ASN A 305 1.54 17.17 -14.61
CA ASN A 305 2.50 17.09 -15.72
C ASN A 305 2.62 15.67 -16.31
N ASN A 306 2.11 14.64 -15.61
CA ASN A 306 2.21 13.25 -16.00
C ASN A 306 0.86 12.63 -16.37
N ASN A 307 -0.22 13.41 -16.33
CA ASN A 307 -1.59 12.91 -16.38
C ASN A 307 -2.39 13.52 -17.54
N GLN A 308 -2.79 12.71 -18.51
CA GLN A 308 -3.62 13.17 -19.65
C GLN A 308 -5.01 13.66 -19.25
N ASN A 309 -5.48 13.28 -18.07
CA ASN A 309 -6.87 13.46 -17.65
C ASN A 309 -7.02 14.52 -16.56
N SER A 310 -5.94 15.20 -16.15
CA SER A 310 -5.97 16.31 -15.18
C SER A 310 -6.66 15.96 -13.84
N PHE A 311 -6.51 14.74 -13.33
CA PHE A 311 -7.23 14.28 -12.13
C PHE A 311 -6.90 15.03 -10.84
N PHE A 312 -5.86 15.87 -10.83
CA PHE A 312 -5.47 16.72 -9.71
C PHE A 312 -4.88 18.01 -10.27
N THR A 313 -5.57 19.13 -10.04
CA THR A 313 -5.17 20.49 -10.44
C THR A 313 -4.69 21.28 -9.24
#